data_AF-A0AA41HBQ8-F1
#
_entry.id   AF-A0AA41HBQ8-F1
#
_cell.length_a   1.000
_cell.length_b   1.000
_cell.length_c   1.000
_cell.angle_alpha   90.00
_cell.angle_beta   90.00
_cell.angle_gamma   90.00
#
_symmetry.space_group_name_H-M   'P 1'
#
loop_
_entity.id
_entity.type
_entity.pdbx_description
1 polymer ?
#
loop_
_entity_poly.entity_id
_entity_poly.type
_entity_poly.pdbx_seq_one_letter_code
_entity_poly.pdbx_strand_id
1 'polypeptide(L)'
;MLIITIKQGKEKSLLAGDPWIYASAVEKIEGKPQEKNKPGATATVQTSSRQFIGRAAYNAKSQICARIWTYKEDEPVDHALIKRRVKAAIAKRAASVRAAGPNDLVPVVRGDEDGLSGLLVDSWGGVQGYLICQFQSAGVEAWKIAIVQALLAETGCPNVYERCDDLIRKGEGLPIFYRALAGEEPPDHVVVTEGKQRYSMDLRTGFKYPKVRS
;
A
#
# COMPACT_ATOMS: atom_id res chain seq x y z
N MET A 1 10.86 3.13 21.45
CA MET A 1 11.20 2.48 20.17
C MET A 1 10.68 1.07 20.23
N LEU A 2 9.83 0.72 19.26
CA LEU A 2 9.21 -0.59 19.15
C LEU A 2 10.23 -1.59 18.57
N ILE A 3 10.34 -2.77 19.18
CA ILE A 3 11.24 -3.85 18.77
C ILE A 3 10.43 -5.14 18.67
N ILE A 4 10.59 -5.85 17.55
CA ILE A 4 10.00 -7.16 17.28
C ILE A 4 11.14 -8.18 17.25
N THR A 5 11.12 -9.13 18.18
CA THR A 5 12.05 -10.25 18.20
C THR A 5 11.39 -11.47 17.55
N ILE A 6 12.04 -12.03 16.54
CA ILE A 6 11.58 -13.21 15.81
C ILE A 6 12.03 -14.48 16.53
N LYS A 7 11.13 -15.47 16.61
CA LYS A 7 11.43 -16.80 17.16
C LYS A 7 12.58 -17.43 16.40
N GLN A 8 13.48 -18.09 17.13
CA GLN A 8 14.60 -18.82 16.54
C GLN A 8 14.12 -19.82 15.47
N GLY A 9 14.73 -19.76 14.29
CA GLY A 9 14.40 -20.59 13.13
C GLY A 9 13.23 -20.10 12.28
N LYS A 10 12.53 -19.01 12.66
CA LYS A 10 11.44 -18.39 11.89
C LYS A 10 11.87 -17.16 11.09
N GLU A 11 13.13 -16.77 11.19
CA GLU A 11 13.74 -15.63 10.48
C GLU A 11 14.14 -15.94 9.03
N LYS A 12 14.16 -17.22 8.62
CA LYS A 12 14.69 -17.64 7.31
C LYS A 12 14.05 -16.92 6.12
N SER A 13 12.72 -16.78 6.10
CA SER A 13 12.04 -16.08 5.00
C SER A 13 12.35 -14.59 4.99
N LEU A 14 12.42 -13.96 6.16
CA LEU A 14 12.76 -12.54 6.30
C LEU A 14 14.18 -12.26 5.82
N LEU A 15 15.14 -13.13 6.16
CA LEU A 15 16.51 -13.04 5.66
C LEU A 15 16.62 -13.27 4.14
N ALA A 16 15.64 -13.98 3.56
CA ALA A 16 15.52 -14.15 2.11
C ALA A 16 14.76 -13.00 1.42
N GLY A 17 14.31 -11.99 2.17
CA GLY A 17 13.65 -10.79 1.63
C GLY A 17 12.12 -10.84 1.60
N ASP A 18 11.48 -11.80 2.29
CA ASP A 18 10.03 -11.81 2.46
C ASP A 18 9.59 -10.62 3.35
N PRO A 19 8.68 -9.76 2.89
CA PRO A 19 8.26 -8.58 3.65
C PRO A 19 7.30 -8.91 4.80
N TRP A 20 6.76 -10.13 4.91
CA TRP A 20 5.66 -10.42 5.85
C TRP A 20 6.13 -11.09 7.14
N ILE A 21 5.74 -10.52 8.28
CA ILE A 21 5.95 -11.09 9.61
C ILE A 21 4.60 -11.52 10.18
N TYR A 22 4.37 -12.83 10.23
CA TYR A 22 3.19 -13.41 10.85
C TYR A 22 3.28 -13.37 12.37
N ALA A 23 2.15 -13.16 13.05
CA ALA A 23 2.08 -13.15 14.51
C ALA A 23 2.66 -14.43 15.14
N SER A 24 2.52 -15.58 14.47
CA SER A 24 3.06 -16.87 14.92
C SER A 24 4.60 -16.94 14.94
N ALA A 25 5.28 -16.09 14.16
CA ALA A 25 6.74 -16.02 14.07
C ALA A 25 7.36 -15.08 15.13
N VAL A 26 6.55 -14.28 15.83
CA VAL A 26 7.03 -13.31 16.82
C VAL A 26 7.20 -13.98 18.18
N GLU A 27 8.38 -13.80 18.78
CA GLU A 27 8.69 -14.23 20.15
C GLU A 27 8.28 -13.16 21.17
N LYS A 28 8.70 -11.91 20.91
CA LYS A 28 8.49 -10.81 21.84
C LYS A 28 8.33 -9.49 21.10
N ILE A 29 7.49 -8.62 21.68
CA ILE A 29 7.35 -7.23 21.24
C ILE A 29 7.65 -6.31 22.42
N GLU A 30 8.64 -5.44 22.25
CA GLU A 30 9.13 -4.50 23.26
C GLU A 30 8.90 -3.07 22.80
N GLY A 31 8.62 -2.15 23.72
CA GLY A 31 8.25 -0.77 23.39
C GLY A 31 7.15 -0.23 24.30
N LYS A 32 6.89 1.07 24.21
CA LYS A 32 5.87 1.72 25.05
C LYS A 32 4.47 1.26 24.63
N PRO A 33 3.49 1.16 25.54
CA PRO A 33 2.12 0.77 25.20
C PRO A 33 1.50 1.64 24.08
N GLN A 34 1.80 2.94 24.05
CA GLN A 34 1.31 3.84 23.01
C GLN A 34 1.88 3.48 21.62
N GLU A 35 3.14 3.04 21.56
CA GLU A 35 3.78 2.60 20.31
C GLU A 35 3.20 1.26 19.84
N LYS A 36 2.98 0.32 20.78
CA LYS A 36 2.40 -1.01 20.50
C LYS A 36 0.96 -0.93 20.00
N ASN A 37 0.18 0.01 20.51
CA ASN A 37 -1.23 0.15 20.18
C ASN A 37 -1.47 1.07 18.97
N LYS A 38 -0.44 1.69 18.41
CA LYS A 38 -0.55 2.57 17.23
C LYS A 38 -0.40 1.72 15.95
N PRO A 39 -1.48 1.55 15.14
CA PRO A 39 -1.39 0.83 13.88
C PRO A 39 -0.39 1.51 12.94
N GLY A 40 0.49 0.71 12.33
CA GLY A 40 1.53 1.19 11.41
C GLY A 40 2.75 1.79 12.11
N ALA A 41 2.88 1.67 13.44
CA ALA A 41 4.06 2.11 14.16
C ALA A 41 5.32 1.42 13.60
N THR A 42 6.39 2.18 13.39
CA THR A 42 7.65 1.61 12.89
C THR A 42 8.36 0.88 14.03
N ALA A 43 8.68 -0.39 13.79
CA ALA A 43 9.44 -1.25 14.68
C ALA A 43 10.78 -1.66 14.06
N THR A 44 11.79 -1.85 14.90
CA THR A 44 13.00 -2.60 14.53
C THR A 44 12.73 -4.09 14.68
N VAL A 45 13.09 -4.87 13.68
CA VAL A 45 12.94 -6.33 13.66
C VAL A 45 14.31 -6.95 13.86
N GLN A 46 14.40 -7.90 14.78
CA GLN A 46 15.64 -8.59 15.12
C GLN A 46 15.45 -10.10 15.29
N THR A 47 16.52 -10.85 15.13
CA THR A 47 16.57 -12.28 15.47
C THR A 47 16.50 -12.49 16.98
N SER A 48 16.34 -13.74 17.43
CA SER A 48 16.46 -14.10 18.86
C SER A 48 17.85 -13.79 19.44
N SER A 49 18.90 -13.77 18.60
CA SER A 49 20.26 -13.32 18.95
C SER A 49 20.46 -11.80 18.89
N ARG A 50 19.38 -11.02 18.74
CA ARG A 50 19.37 -9.54 18.64
C ARG A 50 20.14 -8.98 17.43
N GLN A 51 20.26 -9.75 16.37
CA GLN A 51 20.80 -9.25 15.10
C GLN A 51 19.70 -8.54 14.32
N PHE A 52 20.02 -7.38 13.74
CA PHE A 52 19.09 -6.61 12.92
C PHE A 52 18.63 -7.41 11.69
N ILE A 53 17.33 -7.37 11.41
CA ILE A 53 16.73 -7.92 10.19
C ILE A 53 16.20 -6.79 9.32
N GLY A 54 15.47 -5.84 9.91
CA GLY A 54 14.81 -4.80 9.15
C GLY A 54 14.02 -3.81 10.01
N ARG A 55 13.41 -2.83 9.35
CA ARG A 55 12.41 -1.93 9.94
C ARG A 55 11.05 -2.21 9.32
N ALA A 56 10.01 -2.30 10.14
CA ALA A 56 8.69 -2.75 9.72
C ALA A 56 7.56 -1.87 10.26
N ALA A 57 6.44 -1.76 9.54
CA ALA A 57 5.19 -1.26 10.11
C ALA A 57 4.51 -2.38 10.89
N TYR A 58 4.26 -2.14 12.18
CA TYR A 58 3.60 -3.07 13.08
C TYR A 58 2.10 -2.78 13.21
N ASN A 59 1.30 -3.84 13.28
CA ASN A 59 -0.12 -3.80 13.62
C ASN A 59 -0.52 -5.02 14.43
N ALA A 60 -0.82 -4.82 15.72
CA ALA A 60 -1.21 -5.89 16.65
C ALA A 60 -2.49 -6.64 16.25
N LYS A 61 -3.36 -6.03 15.44
CA LYS A 61 -4.64 -6.62 15.05
C LYS A 61 -4.55 -7.56 13.83
N SER A 62 -3.47 -7.46 13.05
CA SER A 62 -3.32 -8.22 11.80
C SER A 62 -2.64 -9.57 12.02
N GLN A 63 -3.02 -10.58 11.24
CA GLN A 63 -2.30 -11.86 11.17
C GLN A 63 -0.89 -11.67 10.60
N ILE A 64 -0.74 -10.80 9.60
CA ILE A 64 0.55 -10.25 9.17
C ILE A 64 0.85 -9.07 10.10
N CYS A 65 1.28 -9.39 11.31
CA CYS A 65 1.43 -8.41 12.39
C CYS A 65 2.48 -7.34 12.10
N ALA A 66 3.43 -7.59 11.18
CA ALA A 66 4.29 -6.54 10.67
C ALA A 66 4.68 -6.75 9.20
N ARG A 67 4.94 -5.64 8.50
CA ARG A 67 5.40 -5.62 7.10
C ARG A 67 6.69 -4.83 7.00
N ILE A 68 7.74 -5.43 6.45
CA ILE A 68 9.06 -4.81 6.30
C ILE A 68 8.95 -3.59 5.37
N TRP A 69 9.40 -2.45 5.87
CA TRP A 69 9.80 -1.35 5.01
C TRP A 69 11.16 -1.67 4.42
N THR A 70 12.20 -1.78 5.23
CA THR A 70 13.58 -1.91 4.73
C THR A 70 14.38 -2.95 5.48
N TYR A 71 15.33 -3.58 4.77
CA TYR A 71 16.35 -4.47 5.33
C TYR A 71 17.67 -3.74 5.58
N LYS A 72 17.73 -2.43 5.32
CA LYS A 72 18.91 -1.60 5.54
C LYS A 72 18.83 -0.95 6.91
N GLU A 73 19.83 -1.21 7.75
CA GLU A 73 19.88 -0.69 9.13
C GLU A 73 20.01 0.83 9.20
N ASP A 74 20.67 1.43 8.21
CA ASP A 74 20.92 2.87 8.11
C ASP A 74 19.79 3.64 7.40
N GLU A 75 18.77 2.98 6.85
CA GLU A 75 17.71 3.63 6.07
C GLU A 75 16.48 3.97 6.94
N PRO A 76 16.26 5.24 7.33
CA PRO A 76 15.10 5.62 8.14
C PRO A 76 13.78 5.41 7.37
N VAL A 77 12.72 5.09 8.11
CA VAL A 77 11.36 5.08 7.57
C VAL A 77 10.79 6.48 7.72
N ASP A 78 10.99 7.30 6.69
CA ASP A 78 10.60 8.71 6.67
C ASP A 78 9.91 9.11 5.36
N HIS A 79 9.57 10.40 5.24
CA HIS A 79 8.94 10.94 4.03
C HIS A 79 9.80 10.73 2.77
N ALA A 80 11.13 10.74 2.90
CA ALA A 80 12.03 10.57 1.76
C ALA A 80 12.03 9.12 1.25
N LEU A 81 12.00 8.13 2.16
CA LEU A 81 11.83 6.71 1.81
C LEU A 81 10.51 6.50 1.06
N ILE A 82 9.40 7.00 1.61
CA ILE A 82 8.07 6.82 1.02
C ILE A 82 7.99 7.46 -0.36
N LYS A 83 8.46 8.71 -0.50
CA LYS A 83 8.50 9.42 -1.79
C LYS A 83 9.35 8.65 -2.82
N ARG A 84 10.52 8.12 -2.42
CA ARG A 84 11.38 7.32 -3.30
C ARG A 84 10.67 6.05 -3.80
N ARG A 85 9.92 5.36 -2.93
CA ARG A 85 9.18 4.14 -3.32
C ARG A 85 8.05 4.43 -4.28
N VAL A 86 7.23 5.45 -3.99
CA VAL A 86 6.15 5.86 -4.89
C VAL A 86 6.69 6.25 -6.26
N LYS A 87 7.75 7.06 -6.31
CA LYS A 87 8.44 7.42 -7.55
C LYS A 87 8.95 6.20 -8.31
N ALA A 88 9.62 5.27 -7.62
CA ALA A 88 10.14 4.06 -8.25
C ALA A 88 9.01 3.17 -8.80
N ALA A 89 7.90 3.03 -8.08
CA ALA A 89 6.73 2.27 -8.51
C ALA A 89 6.12 2.85 -9.80
N ILE A 90 5.93 4.17 -9.85
CA ILE A 90 5.41 4.88 -11.03
C ILE A 90 6.38 4.75 -12.20
N ALA A 91 7.68 4.98 -11.96
CA ALA A 91 8.71 4.87 -13.00
C ALA A 91 8.76 3.46 -13.62
N LYS A 92 8.62 2.41 -12.80
CA LYS A 92 8.58 1.00 -13.23
C LYS A 92 7.44 0.73 -14.23
N ARG A 93 6.34 1.49 -14.16
CA ARG A 93 5.16 1.34 -15.06
C ARG A 93 4.96 2.51 -16.00
N ALA A 94 5.91 3.44 -16.11
CA ALA A 94 5.78 4.62 -16.95
C ALA A 94 5.49 4.28 -18.43
N ALA A 95 6.07 3.19 -18.95
CA ALA A 95 5.79 2.73 -20.31
C ALA A 95 4.33 2.27 -20.48
N SER A 96 3.80 1.50 -19.53
CA SER A 96 2.40 1.05 -19.54
C SER A 96 1.44 2.22 -19.45
N VAL A 97 1.73 3.22 -18.59
CA VAL A 97 0.91 4.43 -18.46
C VAL A 97 0.93 5.27 -19.74
N ARG A 98 2.08 5.40 -20.42
CA ARG A 98 2.18 6.14 -21.69
C ARG A 98 1.46 5.44 -22.85
N ALA A 99 1.41 4.11 -22.83
CA ALA A 99 0.72 3.33 -23.85
C ALA A 99 -0.79 3.20 -23.59
N ALA A 100 -1.27 3.61 -22.41
CA ALA A 100 -2.65 3.49 -21.98
C ALA A 100 -3.58 4.40 -22.81
N GLY A 101 -4.66 3.82 -23.30
CA GLY A 101 -5.80 4.58 -23.80
C GLY A 101 -6.57 5.28 -22.67
N PRO A 102 -7.50 6.20 -23.02
CA PRO A 102 -8.25 6.98 -22.03
C PRO A 102 -9.16 6.14 -21.13
N ASN A 103 -9.52 4.92 -21.55
CA ASN A 103 -10.37 4.01 -20.77
C ASN A 103 -9.56 2.89 -20.08
N ASP A 104 -8.25 2.83 -20.27
CA ASP A 104 -7.45 1.74 -19.71
C ASP A 104 -7.27 1.97 -18.20
N LEU A 105 -7.50 0.91 -17.42
CA LEU A 105 -7.17 0.89 -15.99
C LEU A 105 -5.79 0.25 -15.84
N VAL A 106 -4.81 1.06 -15.43
CA VAL A 106 -3.40 0.64 -15.39
C VAL A 106 -2.87 0.69 -13.96
N PRO A 107 -2.40 -0.44 -13.40
CA PRO A 107 -1.78 -0.42 -12.08
C PRO A 107 -0.47 0.37 -12.12
N VAL A 108 -0.34 1.36 -11.24
CA VAL A 108 0.86 2.19 -11.07
C VAL A 108 1.61 1.87 -9.77
N VAL A 109 0.94 1.28 -8.77
CA VAL A 109 1.55 0.70 -7.56
C VAL A 109 0.94 -0.68 -7.28
N ARG A 110 1.78 -1.68 -7.02
CA ARG A 110 1.44 -3.09 -6.76
C ARG A 110 2.01 -3.59 -5.43
N GLY A 111 1.68 -2.92 -4.33
CA GLY A 111 1.89 -3.42 -2.98
C GLY A 111 3.33 -3.83 -2.69
N ASP A 112 3.50 -5.11 -2.38
CA ASP A 112 4.79 -5.70 -2.02
C ASP A 112 5.86 -5.58 -3.12
N GLU A 113 5.47 -5.63 -4.40
CA GLU A 113 6.40 -5.54 -5.53
C GLU A 113 7.16 -4.19 -5.59
N ASP A 114 6.65 -3.18 -4.89
CA ASP A 114 7.22 -1.83 -4.84
C ASP A 114 7.67 -1.41 -3.44
N GLY A 115 7.67 -2.36 -2.49
CA GLY A 115 7.95 -2.07 -1.09
C GLY A 115 6.89 -1.17 -0.43
N LEU A 116 5.67 -1.10 -0.96
CA LEU A 116 4.55 -0.38 -0.37
C LEU A 116 3.48 -1.39 0.05
N SER A 117 3.86 -2.36 0.88
CA SER A 117 3.03 -3.51 1.24
C SER A 117 1.61 -3.10 1.71
N GLY A 118 0.60 -3.57 0.99
CA GLY A 118 -0.80 -3.20 1.20
C GLY A 118 -1.27 -1.91 0.50
N LEU A 119 -0.47 -1.29 -0.37
CA LEU A 119 -0.92 -0.19 -1.23
C LEU A 119 -1.12 -0.68 -2.67
N LEU A 120 -2.34 -0.57 -3.18
CA LEU A 120 -2.62 -0.72 -4.60
C LEU A 120 -3.05 0.63 -5.16
N VAL A 121 -2.54 1.00 -6.33
CA VAL A 121 -2.96 2.22 -7.02
C VAL A 121 -3.12 1.93 -8.50
N ASP A 122 -4.31 2.19 -9.02
CA ASP A 122 -4.63 2.12 -10.44
C ASP A 122 -4.82 3.54 -11.00
N SER A 123 -4.34 3.79 -12.22
CA SER A 123 -4.58 5.01 -12.97
C SER A 123 -5.61 4.75 -14.07
N TRP A 124 -6.56 5.66 -14.21
CA TRP A 124 -7.56 5.65 -15.28
C TRP A 124 -7.71 7.07 -15.83
N GLY A 125 -7.91 7.25 -17.14
CA GLY A 125 -8.14 8.57 -17.74
C GLY A 125 -6.90 9.46 -17.92
N GLY A 126 -5.70 8.94 -17.65
CA GLY A 126 -4.44 9.68 -17.81
C GLY A 126 -4.27 10.84 -16.83
N VAL A 127 -3.60 11.92 -17.26
CA VAL A 127 -3.21 13.05 -16.41
C VAL A 127 -4.41 13.85 -15.88
N GLN A 128 -5.56 13.83 -16.57
CA GLN A 128 -6.79 14.48 -16.09
C GLN A 128 -7.79 13.49 -15.47
N GLY A 129 -7.38 12.23 -15.33
CA GLY A 129 -8.23 11.16 -14.85
C GLY A 129 -8.19 11.01 -13.33
N TYR A 130 -8.04 9.76 -12.87
CA TYR A 130 -8.11 9.40 -11.46
C TYR A 130 -7.01 8.39 -11.09
N LEU A 131 -6.47 8.57 -9.88
CA LEU A 131 -5.71 7.54 -9.18
C LEU A 131 -6.61 6.87 -8.13
N ILE A 132 -6.95 5.60 -8.36
CA ILE A 132 -7.77 4.82 -7.45
C ILE A 132 -6.86 4.05 -6.50
N CYS A 133 -6.84 4.46 -5.24
CA CYS A 133 -5.94 3.96 -4.21
C CYS A 133 -6.66 3.02 -3.25
N GLN A 134 -5.97 1.96 -2.83
CA GLN A 134 -6.40 1.07 -1.77
C GLN A 134 -5.31 0.97 -0.69
N PHE A 135 -5.57 1.55 0.48
CA PHE A 135 -4.69 1.51 1.65
C PHE A 135 -5.07 0.34 2.56
N GLN A 136 -4.62 -0.85 2.19
CA GLN A 136 -5.06 -2.13 2.78
C GLN A 136 -4.24 -2.56 4.00
N SER A 137 -3.17 -1.86 4.38
CA SER A 137 -2.37 -2.18 5.57
C SER A 137 -2.15 -0.97 6.46
N ALA A 138 -1.97 -1.22 7.76
CA ALA A 138 -1.76 -0.14 8.71
C ALA A 138 -0.49 0.69 8.43
N GLY A 139 0.52 0.07 7.81
CA GLY A 139 1.76 0.76 7.43
C GLY A 139 1.52 1.85 6.39
N VAL A 140 0.87 1.49 5.27
CA VAL A 140 0.59 2.46 4.21
C VAL A 140 -0.49 3.47 4.64
N GLU A 141 -1.42 3.07 5.51
CA GLU A 141 -2.38 3.99 6.13
C GLU A 141 -1.67 5.08 6.95
N ALA A 142 -0.67 4.70 7.77
CA ALA A 142 0.09 5.65 8.59
C ALA A 142 0.89 6.67 7.75
N TRP A 143 1.26 6.30 6.52
CA TRP A 143 1.99 7.16 5.57
C TRP A 143 1.09 7.75 4.47
N LYS A 144 -0.23 7.64 4.59
CA LYS A 144 -1.20 8.02 3.56
C LYS A 144 -0.97 9.41 2.99
N ILE A 145 -0.78 10.42 3.85
CA ILE A 145 -0.55 11.81 3.42
C ILE A 145 0.68 11.91 2.51
N ALA A 146 1.80 11.34 2.94
CA ALA A 146 3.05 11.35 2.18
C ALA A 146 2.93 10.60 0.84
N ILE A 147 2.20 9.48 0.84
CA ILE A 147 1.91 8.68 -0.36
C ILE A 147 1.07 9.49 -1.35
N VAL A 148 -0.03 10.09 -0.90
CA VAL A 148 -0.93 10.89 -1.75
C VAL A 148 -0.17 12.08 -2.36
N GLN A 149 0.61 12.80 -1.55
CA GLN A 149 1.42 13.91 -2.05
C GLN A 149 2.44 13.46 -3.10
N ALA A 150 3.09 12.31 -2.89
CA ALA A 150 4.03 11.76 -3.88
C ALA A 150 3.31 11.31 -5.16
N LEU A 151 2.14 10.69 -5.06
CA LEU A 151 1.32 10.29 -6.22
C LEU A 151 0.93 11.51 -7.07
N LEU A 152 0.43 12.57 -6.46
CA LEU A 152 0.07 13.82 -7.14
C LEU A 152 1.30 14.41 -7.86
N ALA A 153 2.43 14.50 -7.17
CA ALA A 153 3.65 15.09 -7.71
C ALA A 153 4.26 14.29 -8.87
N GLU A 154 4.27 12.96 -8.79
CA GLU A 154 4.94 12.11 -9.78
C GLU A 154 4.06 11.80 -10.99
N THR A 155 2.73 11.88 -10.87
CA THR A 155 1.81 11.61 -11.99
C THR A 155 1.25 12.87 -12.65
N GLY A 156 1.20 13.98 -11.93
CA GLY A 156 0.48 15.19 -12.35
C GLY A 156 -1.05 15.05 -12.37
N CYS A 157 -1.59 13.88 -11.99
CA CYS A 157 -3.02 13.66 -11.88
C CYS A 157 -3.57 14.36 -10.62
N PRO A 158 -4.58 15.24 -10.74
CA PRO A 158 -5.07 16.01 -9.59
C PRO A 158 -6.01 15.20 -8.70
N ASN A 159 -6.59 14.11 -9.21
CA ASN A 159 -7.65 13.36 -8.54
C ASN A 159 -7.10 12.07 -7.93
N VAL A 160 -7.28 11.92 -6.63
CA VAL A 160 -6.92 10.71 -5.88
C VAL A 160 -8.14 10.26 -5.09
N TYR A 161 -8.61 9.06 -5.38
CA TYR A 161 -9.76 8.48 -4.70
C TYR A 161 -9.35 7.27 -3.87
N GLU A 162 -9.74 7.22 -2.62
CA GLU A 162 -9.57 6.04 -1.75
C GLU A 162 -10.80 5.16 -1.84
N ARG A 163 -10.57 3.88 -2.15
CA ARG A 163 -11.49 2.78 -1.89
C ARG A 163 -10.78 1.70 -1.11
N CYS A 164 -11.49 0.68 -0.65
CA CYS A 164 -10.85 -0.44 0.00
C CYS A 164 -11.59 -1.77 -0.20
N ASP A 165 -10.97 -2.82 0.32
CA ASP A 165 -11.58 -4.12 0.51
C ASP A 165 -11.96 -4.20 1.98
N ASP A 166 -13.26 -4.21 2.24
CA ASP A 166 -13.81 -4.14 3.59
C ASP A 166 -13.32 -5.30 4.47
N LEU A 167 -13.16 -6.49 3.91
CA LEU A 167 -12.72 -7.67 4.66
C LEU A 167 -11.25 -7.53 5.05
N ILE A 168 -10.40 -7.07 4.15
CA ILE A 168 -8.98 -6.85 4.42
C ILE A 168 -8.81 -5.74 5.47
N ARG A 169 -9.50 -4.59 5.33
CA ARG A 169 -9.40 -3.50 6.30
C ARG A 169 -9.93 -3.90 7.68
N LYS A 170 -11.01 -4.69 7.73
CA LYS A 170 -11.51 -5.27 8.98
C LYS A 170 -10.48 -6.19 9.64
N GLY A 171 -9.79 -7.02 8.85
CA GLY A 171 -8.69 -7.87 9.32
C GLY A 171 -7.49 -7.08 9.86
N GLU A 172 -7.22 -5.89 9.33
CA GLU A 172 -6.24 -4.95 9.88
C GLU A 172 -6.78 -4.12 11.06
N GLY A 173 -8.08 -4.19 11.33
CA GLY A 173 -8.76 -3.36 12.34
C GLY A 173 -8.70 -1.88 12.04
N LEU A 174 -8.71 -1.51 10.75
CA LEU A 174 -8.70 -0.16 10.23
C LEU A 174 -10.12 0.29 9.85
N PRO A 175 -10.41 1.60 9.91
CA PRO A 175 -11.67 2.14 9.40
C PRO A 175 -11.80 1.93 7.89
N ILE A 176 -13.04 1.79 7.43
CA ILE A 176 -13.40 1.65 6.01
C ILE A 176 -13.77 3.03 5.48
N PHE A 177 -13.17 3.42 4.35
CA PHE A 177 -13.40 4.72 3.72
C PHE A 177 -13.54 4.56 2.20
N TYR A 178 -14.49 5.34 1.66
CA TYR A 178 -14.71 5.55 0.24
C TYR A 178 -14.85 7.07 0.04
N ARG A 179 -13.81 7.72 -0.49
CA ARG A 179 -13.79 9.19 -0.58
C ARG A 179 -12.69 9.71 -1.50
N ALA A 180 -12.87 10.93 -2.01
CA ALA A 180 -11.77 11.71 -2.55
C ALA A 180 -10.75 12.07 -1.45
N LEU A 181 -9.47 11.83 -1.73
CA LEU A 181 -8.32 12.29 -0.95
C LEU A 181 -7.70 13.57 -1.56
N ALA A 182 -7.91 13.79 -2.86
CA ALA A 182 -7.54 15.01 -3.58
C ALA A 182 -8.42 15.14 -4.84
N GLY A 183 -8.69 16.37 -5.25
CA GLY A 183 -9.47 16.65 -6.46
C GLY A 183 -10.94 16.29 -6.32
N GLU A 184 -11.53 15.83 -7.43
CA GLU A 184 -12.96 15.53 -7.55
C GLU A 184 -13.28 14.05 -7.28
N GLU A 185 -14.55 13.74 -7.02
CA GLU A 185 -15.01 12.35 -6.98
C GLU A 185 -15.13 11.76 -8.38
N PRO A 186 -14.83 10.46 -8.57
CA PRO A 186 -15.05 9.78 -9.84
C PRO A 186 -16.52 9.85 -10.29
N PRO A 187 -16.79 9.88 -11.61
CA PRO A 187 -18.14 9.71 -12.13
C PRO A 187 -18.76 8.39 -11.66
N ASP A 188 -20.09 8.33 -11.57
CA ASP A 188 -20.81 7.15 -11.09
C ASP A 188 -20.45 5.88 -11.89
N HIS A 189 -20.28 6.05 -13.20
CA HIS A 189 -19.92 4.98 -14.11
C HIS A 189 -18.91 5.49 -15.13
N VAL A 190 -17.85 4.72 -15.32
CA VAL A 190 -16.88 4.95 -16.40
C VAL A 190 -16.78 3.72 -17.28
N VAL A 191 -16.25 3.90 -18.48
CA VAL A 191 -15.84 2.79 -19.33
C VAL A 191 -14.43 2.39 -18.94
N VAL A 192 -14.23 1.10 -18.68
CA VAL A 192 -12.91 0.52 -18.46
C VAL A 192 -12.57 -0.48 -19.54
N THR A 193 -11.32 -0.44 -19.99
CA THR A 193 -10.71 -1.41 -20.88
C THR A 193 -9.61 -2.16 -20.12
N GLU A 194 -9.73 -3.49 -20.05
CA GLU A 194 -8.72 -4.40 -19.52
C GLU A 194 -8.38 -5.43 -20.63
N GLY A 195 -7.22 -5.25 -21.26
CA GLY A 195 -6.83 -6.05 -22.42
C GLY A 195 -7.79 -5.88 -23.60
N LYS A 196 -8.50 -6.94 -23.97
CA LYS A 196 -9.50 -6.92 -25.07
C LYS A 196 -10.94 -6.69 -24.59
N GLN A 197 -11.17 -6.68 -23.28
CA GLN A 197 -12.51 -6.53 -22.71
C GLN A 197 -12.81 -5.07 -22.40
N ARG A 198 -14.06 -4.68 -22.62
CA ARG A 198 -14.58 -3.34 -22.31
C ARG A 198 -15.90 -3.49 -21.56
N TYR A 199 -16.01 -2.83 -20.41
CA TYR A 199 -17.20 -2.86 -19.56
C TYR A 199 -17.39 -1.52 -18.84
N SER A 200 -18.58 -1.30 -18.30
CA SER A 200 -18.82 -0.16 -17.41
C SER A 200 -18.42 -0.53 -15.99
N MET A 201 -17.85 0.40 -15.24
CA MET A 201 -17.34 0.19 -13.88
C MET A 201 -17.63 1.39 -13.01
N ASP A 202 -17.98 1.16 -11.75
CA ASP A 202 -17.92 2.21 -10.71
C ASP A 202 -16.50 2.19 -10.11
N LEU A 203 -15.72 3.24 -10.35
CA LEU A 203 -14.35 3.35 -9.86
C LEU A 203 -14.28 3.38 -8.33
N ARG A 204 -15.33 3.90 -7.67
CA ARG A 204 -15.40 4.07 -6.22
C ARG A 204 -15.52 2.73 -5.51
N THR A 205 -16.31 1.82 -6.06
CA THR A 205 -16.57 0.50 -5.45
C THR A 205 -15.76 -0.62 -6.09
N GLY A 206 -15.30 -0.44 -7.32
CA GLY A 206 -14.68 -1.51 -8.11
C GLY A 206 -15.70 -2.44 -8.78
N PHE A 207 -16.99 -2.16 -8.66
CA PHE A 207 -18.04 -3.00 -9.24
C PHE A 207 -18.03 -2.92 -10.77
N LYS A 208 -17.93 -4.09 -11.42
CA LYS A 208 -17.99 -4.22 -12.89
C LYS A 208 -19.42 -4.53 -13.32
N TYR A 209 -20.00 -3.68 -14.16
CA TYR A 209 -21.34 -3.89 -14.70
C TYR A 209 -21.30 -4.84 -15.91
N PRO A 210 -22.30 -5.73 -16.06
CA PRO A 210 -22.33 -6.75 -17.11
C PRO A 210 -22.56 -6.20 -18.52
N LYS A 211 -22.96 -4.93 -18.69
CA LYS A 211 -23.14 -4.26 -19.99
C LYS A 211 -22.49 -2.88 -19.96
N VAL A 212 -21.84 -2.49 -21.06
CA VAL A 212 -21.39 -1.10 -21.27
C VAL A 212 -22.65 -0.24 -21.36
N ARG A 213 -22.88 0.63 -20.38
CA ARG A 213 -23.89 1.69 -20.48
C ARG A 213 -23.25 2.82 -21.30
N SER A 214 -23.86 3.12 -22.44
CA SER A 214 -23.49 4.24 -23.34
C SER A 214 -23.83 5.57 -22.72
#